data_AF-A0AAW3IYJ7-F1
#
_entry.id   AF-A0AAW3IYJ7-F1
#
_cell.length_a   1.000
_cell.length_b   1.000
_cell.length_c   1.000
_cell.angle_alpha   90.00
_cell.angle_beta   90.00
_cell.angle_gamma   90.00
#
_symmetry.space_group_name_H-M   'P 1'
#
loop_
_entity.id
_entity.type
_entity.pdbx_description
1 polymer ?
#
loop_
_entity_poly.entity_id
_entity_poly.type
_entity_poly.pdbx_seq_one_letter_code
_entity_poly.pdbx_strand_id
1 'polypeptide(L)'
;MTDFVVHVVLSAHVDEFDMTPLTIRKLSKGLFNGRSGSQKNLVELFGCEGRTRKASKRTHELVDELAERYLNDAKRLMAKTESDIEAAKRKYRSLI
;
A
#
# COMPACT_ATOMS: atom_id res chain seq x y z
N MET A 1 5.36 3.37 -2.41
CA MET A 1 4.49 2.89 -1.31
C MET A 1 3.24 2.24 -1.86
N THR A 2 2.54 2.90 -2.79
CA THR A 2 1.42 2.31 -3.54
C THR A 2 1.82 1.04 -4.30
N ASP A 3 3.04 1.00 -4.85
CA ASP A 3 3.57 -0.16 -5.59
C ASP A 3 3.58 -1.48 -4.80
N PHE A 4 3.82 -1.44 -3.48
CA PHE A 4 3.84 -2.66 -2.66
C PHE A 4 2.46 -3.26 -2.49
N VAL A 5 1.47 -2.41 -2.18
CA VAL A 5 0.09 -2.85 -2.00
C VAL A 5 -0.41 -3.44 -3.32
N VAL A 6 -0.16 -2.75 -4.44
CA VAL A 6 -0.53 -3.19 -5.78
C VAL A 6 0.14 -4.51 -6.18
N HIS A 7 1.46 -4.65 -5.99
CA HIS A 7 2.16 -5.83 -6.49
C HIS A 7 2.01 -7.10 -5.65
N VAL A 8 2.05 -7.01 -4.32
CA VAL A 8 2.17 -8.21 -3.47
C VAL A 8 0.82 -8.63 -2.88
N VAL A 9 0.01 -7.66 -2.45
CA VAL A 9 -1.23 -7.96 -1.72
C VAL A 9 -2.44 -7.98 -2.64
N LEU A 10 -2.52 -7.04 -3.58
CA LEU A 10 -3.68 -6.91 -4.46
C LEU A 10 -3.69 -7.91 -5.61
N SER A 11 -2.53 -8.33 -6.13
CA SER A 11 -2.47 -9.35 -7.20
C SER A 11 -2.95 -10.73 -6.75
N ALA A 12 -2.67 -11.11 -5.50
CA ALA A 12 -3.02 -12.42 -4.96
C ALA A 12 -4.46 -12.52 -4.44
N HIS A 13 -5.11 -11.38 -4.15
CA HIS A 13 -6.42 -11.33 -3.49
C HIS A 13 -7.44 -10.44 -4.21
N VAL A 14 -7.21 -10.13 -5.50
CA VAL A 14 -8.08 -9.22 -6.28
C VAL A 14 -9.55 -9.67 -6.30
N ASP A 15 -9.80 -10.97 -6.30
CA ASP A 15 -11.16 -11.53 -6.40
C ASP A 15 -11.90 -11.54 -5.04
N GLU A 16 -11.17 -11.46 -3.93
CA GLU A 16 -11.71 -11.52 -2.57
C GLU A 16 -11.73 -10.15 -1.88
N PHE A 17 -10.98 -9.19 -2.43
CA PHE A 17 -10.70 -7.91 -1.80
C PHE A 17 -11.34 -6.74 -2.57
N ASP A 18 -12.30 -6.08 -1.93
CA ASP A 18 -12.93 -4.89 -2.48
C ASP A 18 -12.00 -3.66 -2.37
N MET A 19 -11.34 -3.33 -3.48
CA MET A 19 -10.33 -2.26 -3.58
C MET A 19 -10.96 -0.88 -3.63
N THR A 20 -11.34 -0.36 -2.47
CA THR A 20 -11.77 1.02 -2.30
C THR A 20 -10.61 1.89 -1.81
N PRO A 21 -10.64 3.21 -2.05
CA PRO A 21 -9.63 4.10 -1.48
C PRO A 21 -9.50 3.94 0.03
N LEU A 22 -10.60 3.65 0.73
CA LEU A 22 -10.61 3.46 2.18
C LEU A 22 -9.95 2.13 2.62
N THR A 23 -10.26 1.02 1.96
CA THR A 23 -9.70 -0.31 2.30
C THR A 23 -8.20 -0.33 2.01
N ILE A 24 -7.77 0.24 0.88
CA ILE A 24 -6.35 0.44 0.57
C ILE A 24 -5.66 1.36 1.57
N ARG A 25 -6.33 2.44 1.99
CA ARG A 25 -5.79 3.33 3.02
C ARG A 25 -5.55 2.60 4.32
N LYS A 26 -6.51 1.79 4.79
CA LYS A 26 -6.39 1.01 6.03
C LYS A 26 -5.26 0.00 5.93
N LEU A 27 -5.21 -0.76 4.84
CA LEU A 27 -4.14 -1.74 4.58
C LEU A 27 -2.75 -1.06 4.57
N SER A 28 -2.62 0.07 3.88
CA SER A 28 -1.37 0.85 3.84
C SER A 28 -0.93 1.28 5.24
N LYS A 29 -1.85 1.75 6.08
CA LYS A 29 -1.53 2.12 7.47
C LYS A 29 -1.02 0.94 8.27
N GLY A 30 -1.61 -0.24 8.11
CA GLY A 30 -1.16 -1.46 8.78
C GLY A 30 0.26 -1.86 8.36
N LEU A 31 0.55 -1.79 7.06
CA LEU A 31 1.83 -2.22 6.49
C LEU A 31 2.97 -1.21 6.73
N PHE A 32 2.67 0.08 6.76
CA PHE A 32 3.68 1.15 6.74
C PHE A 32 3.67 2.05 7.97
N ASN A 33 3.45 1.46 9.16
CA ASN A 33 3.53 2.16 10.44
C ASN A 33 2.65 3.44 10.47
N GLY A 34 1.39 3.31 10.06
CA GLY A 34 0.41 4.40 10.03
C GLY A 34 0.48 5.30 8.79
N ARG A 35 1.43 5.07 7.87
CA ARG A 35 1.51 5.82 6.62
C ARG A 35 0.52 5.28 5.59
N SER A 36 -0.38 6.15 5.14
CA SER A 36 -1.19 5.92 3.95
C SER A 36 -0.98 7.10 3.04
N GLY A 37 -0.62 6.88 1.77
CA GLY A 37 -0.33 7.94 0.81
C GLY A 37 -1.43 9.01 0.67
N SER A 38 -1.22 9.98 -0.22
CA SER A 38 -2.18 11.08 -0.37
C SER A 38 -3.58 10.57 -0.71
N GLN A 39 -4.61 11.19 -0.11
CA GLN A 39 -6.00 10.85 -0.40
C GLN A 39 -6.30 11.03 -1.90
N LYS A 40 -5.73 12.07 -2.52
CA LYS A 40 -5.85 12.33 -3.95
C LYS A 40 -5.39 11.11 -4.76
N ASN A 41 -4.19 10.60 -4.51
CA ASN A 41 -3.65 9.46 -5.26
C ASN A 41 -4.46 8.17 -5.01
N LEU A 42 -4.97 7.97 -3.78
CA LEU A 42 -5.81 6.82 -3.47
C LEU A 42 -7.14 6.86 -4.21
N VAL A 43 -7.76 8.03 -4.33
CA VAL A 43 -9.00 8.22 -5.11
C VAL A 43 -8.71 8.10 -6.60
N GLU A 44 -7.59 8.63 -7.08
CA GLU A 44 -7.21 8.56 -8.50
C GLU A 44 -6.93 7.12 -8.96
N LEU A 45 -6.30 6.30 -8.12
CA LEU A 45 -5.94 4.92 -8.47
C LEU A 45 -7.02 3.88 -8.15
N PHE A 46 -7.79 4.07 -7.08
CA PHE A 46 -8.75 3.08 -6.58
C PHE A 46 -10.19 3.61 -6.50
N GLY A 47 -10.42 4.86 -6.87
CA GLY A 47 -11.76 5.43 -6.94
C GLY A 47 -12.56 4.80 -8.07
N CYS A 48 -13.86 4.61 -7.82
CA CYS A 48 -14.81 4.16 -8.82
C CYS A 48 -16.00 5.12 -8.79
N GLU A 49 -16.22 5.83 -9.89
CA GLU A 49 -17.32 6.78 -10.02
C GLU A 49 -18.68 6.05 -9.95
N GLY A 50 -19.69 6.70 -9.35
CA GLY A 50 -21.02 6.11 -9.20
C GLY A 50 -21.10 4.96 -8.17
N ARG A 51 -20.02 4.68 -7.44
CA ARG A 51 -20.00 3.63 -6.43
C ARG A 51 -20.88 3.99 -5.23
N THR A 52 -21.95 3.23 -5.03
CA THR A 52 -22.85 3.36 -3.88
C THR A 52 -22.62 2.28 -2.81
N ARG A 53 -22.04 1.14 -3.20
CA ARG A 53 -21.82 -0.01 -2.30
C ARG A 53 -20.60 0.18 -1.40
N LYS A 54 -20.79 0.02 -0.09
CA LYS A 54 -19.70 -0.07 0.90
C LYS A 54 -18.94 -1.39 0.74
N ALA A 55 -17.67 -1.40 1.13
CA ALA A 55 -16.90 -2.64 1.23
C ALA A 55 -17.57 -3.60 2.22
N SER A 56 -17.45 -4.90 1.96
CA SER A 56 -18.06 -5.93 2.81
C SER A 56 -17.35 -6.01 4.18
N LYS A 57 -18.02 -6.59 5.18
CA LYS A 57 -17.39 -6.92 6.46
C LYS A 57 -16.17 -7.83 6.26
N ARG A 58 -16.28 -8.83 5.39
CA ARG A 58 -15.18 -9.74 5.06
C ARG A 58 -13.96 -9.02 4.49
N THR A 59 -14.17 -8.00 3.65
CA THR A 59 -13.07 -7.17 3.15
C THR A 59 -12.34 -6.45 4.28
N HIS A 60 -13.07 -5.97 5.29
CA HIS A 60 -12.43 -5.34 6.44
C HIS A 60 -11.63 -6.34 7.29
N GLU A 61 -12.12 -7.55 7.49
CA GLU A 61 -11.37 -8.62 8.17
C GLU A 61 -10.11 -9.00 7.38
N LEU A 62 -10.24 -9.15 6.05
CA LEU A 62 -9.11 -9.41 5.16
C LEU A 62 -8.05 -8.31 5.20
N VAL A 63 -8.44 -7.03 5.33
CA VAL A 63 -7.46 -5.93 5.49
C VAL A 63 -6.54 -6.18 6.68
N ASP A 64 -7.10 -6.59 7.82
CA ASP A 64 -6.33 -6.79 9.04
C ASP A 64 -5.45 -8.05 8.94
N GLU A 65 -6.00 -9.16 8.42
CA GLU A 65 -5.26 -10.40 8.16
C GLU A 65 -4.05 -10.16 7.22
N LEU A 66 -4.25 -9.39 6.15
CA LEU A 66 -3.21 -9.09 5.17
C LEU A 66 -2.17 -8.11 5.70
N ALA A 67 -2.60 -7.12 6.50
CA ALA A 67 -1.68 -6.21 7.17
C ALA A 67 -0.73 -6.96 8.11
N GLU A 68 -1.24 -7.94 8.87
CA GLU A 68 -0.42 -8.78 9.75
C GLU A 68 0.51 -9.70 8.95
N ARG A 69 -0.04 -10.44 7.98
CA ARG A 69 0.71 -11.40 7.16
C ARG A 69 1.91 -10.76 6.45
N TYR A 70 1.71 -9.60 5.84
CA TYR A 70 2.73 -8.95 5.01
C TYR A 70 3.53 -7.86 5.73
N LEU A 71 3.36 -7.69 7.04
CA LEU A 71 4.05 -6.64 7.80
C LEU A 71 5.58 -6.72 7.68
N ASN A 72 6.14 -7.93 7.79
CA ASN A 72 7.59 -8.12 7.73
C ASN A 72 8.16 -7.87 6.34
N ASP A 73 7.43 -8.27 5.30
CA ASP A 73 7.81 -8.00 3.91
C ASP A 73 7.76 -6.50 3.62
N ALA A 74 6.73 -5.80 4.10
CA ALA A 74 6.62 -4.36 4.00
C ALA A 74 7.81 -3.65 4.68
N LYS A 75 8.19 -4.07 5.89
CA LYS A 75 9.36 -3.54 6.61
C LYS A 75 10.66 -3.76 5.83
N ARG A 76 10.86 -4.97 5.30
CA ARG A 76 12.06 -5.30 4.51
C ARG A 76 12.16 -4.43 3.25
N LEU A 77 11.05 -4.25 2.55
CA LEU A 77 11.01 -3.40 1.36
C LEU A 77 11.26 -1.92 1.70
N MET A 78 10.71 -1.42 2.81
CA MET A 78 10.98 -0.06 3.27
C MET A 78 12.47 0.15 3.53
N ALA A 79 13.10 -0.77 4.27
CA ALA A 79 14.54 -0.70 4.56
C ALA A 79 15.37 -0.73 3.27
N LYS A 80 15.00 -1.57 2.30
CA LYS A 80 15.65 -1.60 0.98
C LYS A 80 15.46 -0.26 0.24
N THR A 81 14.24 0.28 0.23
CA THR A 81 13.94 1.54 -0.45
C THR A 81 14.74 2.69 0.14
N GLU A 82 14.84 2.77 1.46
CA GLU A 82 15.68 3.77 2.15
C GLU A 82 17.16 3.61 1.79
N SER A 83 17.66 2.37 1.74
CA SER A 83 19.02 2.07 1.31
C SER A 83 19.29 2.51 -0.14
N ASP A 84 18.37 2.20 -1.06
CA ASP A 84 18.47 2.57 -2.47
C ASP A 84 18.45 4.10 -2.65
N ILE A 85 17.60 4.81 -1.90
CA ILE A 85 17.55 6.28 -1.89
C ILE A 85 18.88 6.85 -1.40
N GLU A 86 19.45 6.32 -0.31
CA GLU A 86 20.74 6.78 0.20
C GLU A 86 21.89 6.51 -0.77
N ALA A 87 21.88 5.36 -1.44
CA ALA A 87 22.85 5.04 -2.50
C ALA A 87 22.74 6.04 -3.66
N ALA A 88 21.52 6.35 -4.12
CA ALA A 88 21.29 7.32 -5.17
C ALA A 88 21.77 8.72 -4.77
N LYS A 89 21.44 9.18 -3.55
CA LYS A 89 21.92 10.48 -3.04
C LYS A 89 23.45 10.57 -2.99
N ARG A 90 24.13 9.51 -2.57
CA ARG A 90 25.61 9.46 -2.57
C ARG A 90 26.17 9.60 -3.98
N LYS A 91 25.60 8.88 -4.95
CA LYS A 91 25.98 8.96 -6.36
C LYS A 91 25.77 10.37 -6.93
N TYR A 92 24.67 11.03 -6.59
CA TYR A 92 24.44 12.41 -7.01
C TYR A 92 25.45 13.38 -6.39
N ARG A 93 25.76 13.23 -5.10
CA ARG A 93 26.76 14.08 -4.42
C ARG A 93 28.17 13.91 -4.97
N SER A 94 28.52 12.74 -5.50
CA SER A 94 29.84 12.53 -6.13
C SER A 94 29.95 13.10 -7.56
N LEU A 95 28.85 13.62 -8.12
CA LEU A 95 28.81 14.26 -9.45
C LEU A 95 28.88 15.79 -9.36
N ILE A 96 28.93 16.35 -8.15
CA ILE A 96 29.06 17.78 -7.83
C ILE A 96 30.40 17.98 -7.15
#